data_AF-A0A077FM32-F1
#
_entry.id   AF-A0A077FM32-F1
#
_cell.length_a   1.000
_cell.length_b   1.000
_cell.length_c   1.000
_cell.angle_alpha   90.00
_cell.angle_beta   90.00
_cell.angle_gamma   90.00
#
_symmetry.space_group_name_H-M   'P 1'
#
loop_
_entity.id
_entity.type
_entity.pdbx_description
1 polymer ?
#
loop_
_entity_poly.entity_id
_entity_poly.type
_entity_poly.pdbx_seq_one_letter_code
_entity_poly.pdbx_strand_id
1 'polypeptide(L)'
;MIRLTKDYTHKKSLTVQEEPQDIGYIARALVSASLPHSKPKGLVYKRQCNNFTLSIIGNDEAGGIPYGSYPRIILSWLSTEVFKNKSREIILGKSLSNFMKNLGISVSGGKWGTLSRFKDQMCRLFASTITCTYHDASNGKFISTKISIADKTRVFWNPENFDNIDVFNSKILLGEEFYNEILSNPVPIDIEAVQILKDSSLALDIYFWLTYRMSYLKKPILLNFETLQSQFGAGYTTSRHHKYEFKRKFILQLEKVLEVYNEANVNILDSGILLSPSNTHIRMSDSIKDKNQTIIEQDDLYHSLKNDFSLPEKQILNLLDTYEKSIIRNAIEHTVERLNYNNTKINNITAYLISAIKNSLSPSTHTLEHNENNKQDIDLFLQSIDNDHEKQVLLVLLKQYDIPIFKSWFMKMRVDTITEREVVYVCKTDFIKEYLLDHYKEDILYAWKQVCPSLENCIFHSIRNYASRLEEESICINS
;
A
#
# COMPACT_ATOMS: atom_id res chain seq x y z
N MET A 1 15.22 56.46 13.08
CA MET A 1 14.72 56.10 14.42
C MET A 1 13.24 56.42 14.48
N ILE A 2 12.35 55.50 14.07
CA ILE A 2 10.90 55.60 14.31
C ILE A 2 10.43 54.20 14.70
N ARG A 3 9.90 54.10 15.92
CA ARG A 3 9.44 52.89 16.60
C ARG A 3 8.16 52.35 15.94
N LEU A 4 8.13 51.04 15.65
CA LEU A 4 6.91 50.28 15.44
C LEU A 4 6.47 49.72 16.80
N THR A 5 5.43 50.30 17.39
CA THR A 5 4.72 49.71 18.53
C THR A 5 3.59 48.83 18.02
N LYS A 6 3.58 47.58 18.51
CA LYS A 6 2.48 46.61 18.42
C LYS A 6 1.21 47.22 19.02
N ASP A 7 0.08 46.94 18.40
CA ASP A 7 -1.19 46.79 19.12
C ASP A 7 -1.97 45.60 18.54
N TYR A 8 -1.99 44.52 19.32
CA TYR A 8 -2.98 43.47 19.28
C TYR A 8 -4.15 43.91 20.15
N THR A 9 -5.36 43.96 19.61
CA THR A 9 -6.59 43.38 20.20
C THR A 9 -7.81 43.88 19.44
N HIS A 10 -8.43 43.00 18.64
CA HIS A 10 -9.89 42.87 18.60
C HIS A 10 -10.24 41.48 18.06
N LYS A 11 -10.50 40.54 18.99
CA LYS A 11 -11.25 39.31 18.72
C LYS A 11 -12.68 39.73 18.39
N LYS A 12 -13.04 39.72 17.12
CA LYS A 12 -14.43 39.65 16.70
C LYS A 12 -14.75 38.17 16.46
N SER A 13 -15.46 37.58 17.41
CA SER A 13 -16.00 36.22 17.29
C SER A 13 -17.02 36.22 16.15
N LEU A 14 -16.55 35.95 14.94
CA LEU A 14 -17.38 35.61 13.80
C LEU A 14 -17.66 34.12 13.92
N THR A 15 -18.90 33.77 14.16
CA THR A 15 -19.45 32.43 13.91
C THR A 15 -19.16 32.10 12.45
N VAL A 16 -18.12 31.30 12.20
CA VAL A 16 -17.83 30.74 10.90
C VAL A 16 -18.93 29.72 10.62
N GLN A 17 -19.89 30.09 9.78
CA GLN A 17 -20.65 29.09 9.05
C GLN A 17 -19.63 28.44 8.10
N GLU A 18 -19.18 27.23 8.42
CA GLU A 18 -18.34 26.44 7.53
C GLU A 18 -19.13 26.21 6.24
N GLU A 19 -18.78 26.93 5.17
CA GLU A 19 -19.23 26.54 3.84
C GLU A 19 -18.71 25.13 3.56
N PRO A 20 -19.50 24.25 2.92
CA PRO A 20 -19.07 22.87 2.67
C PRO A 20 -17.83 22.90 1.77
N GLN A 21 -16.69 22.54 2.35
CA GLN A 21 -15.43 22.45 1.62
C GLN A 21 -15.57 21.39 0.51
N ASP A 22 -15.28 21.77 -0.73
CA ASP A 22 -15.48 20.91 -1.88
C ASP A 22 -14.37 19.83 -1.93
N ILE A 23 -14.70 18.63 -1.46
CA ILE A 23 -13.73 17.52 -1.32
C ILE A 23 -13.48 16.83 -2.67
N GLY A 24 -12.19 16.73 -3.01
CA GLY A 24 -11.64 15.90 -4.07
C GLY A 24 -10.81 14.75 -3.51
N TYR A 25 -10.31 13.91 -4.42
CA TYR A 25 -9.47 12.76 -4.08
C TYR A 25 -8.30 12.63 -5.05
N ILE A 26 -7.21 12.01 -4.60
CA ILE A 26 -6.11 11.57 -5.46
C ILE A 26 -5.64 10.18 -5.04
N ALA A 27 -5.28 9.32 -5.99
CA ALA A 27 -4.72 8.01 -5.70
C ALA A 27 -3.40 8.12 -4.90
N ARG A 28 -3.27 7.36 -3.82
CA ARG A 28 -2.07 7.36 -2.96
C ARG A 28 -0.78 7.11 -3.73
N ALA A 29 -0.77 6.17 -4.67
CA ALA A 29 0.40 5.91 -5.51
C ALA A 29 0.98 7.16 -6.20
N LEU A 30 0.12 8.12 -6.60
CA LEU A 30 0.53 9.37 -7.27
C LEU A 30 1.07 10.42 -6.29
N VAL A 31 0.78 10.28 -5.00
CA VAL A 31 1.34 11.11 -3.93
C VAL A 31 2.73 10.61 -3.53
N SER A 32 2.94 9.30 -3.58
CA SER A 32 4.19 8.63 -3.19
C SER A 32 5.36 8.93 -4.12
N ALA A 33 5.12 9.17 -5.42
CA ALA A 33 6.12 9.71 -6.32
C ALA A 33 5.51 10.68 -7.34
N SER A 34 6.19 11.79 -7.55
CA SER A 34 5.70 12.83 -8.45
C SER A 34 6.06 12.55 -9.92
N LEU A 35 5.11 12.92 -10.79
CA LEU A 35 5.32 13.05 -12.23
C LEU A 35 6.48 14.04 -12.53
N PRO A 36 7.01 14.08 -13.75
CA PRO A 36 7.97 15.13 -14.12
C PRO A 36 7.38 16.53 -13.96
N HIS A 37 8.18 17.48 -13.46
CA HIS A 37 7.77 18.90 -13.37
C HIS A 37 7.93 19.64 -14.69
N SER A 38 8.90 19.23 -15.51
CA SER A 38 9.22 19.76 -16.84
C SER A 38 9.32 18.61 -17.84
N LYS A 39 9.28 18.93 -19.15
CA LYS A 39 9.39 17.95 -20.23
C LYS A 39 10.66 17.10 -20.06
N PRO A 40 10.55 15.78 -19.85
CA PRO A 40 11.72 14.91 -19.79
C PRO A 40 12.41 14.78 -21.15
N LYS A 41 13.67 14.36 -21.12
CA LYS A 41 14.38 13.89 -22.32
C LYS A 41 14.06 12.41 -22.52
N GLY A 42 13.56 12.04 -23.69
CA GLY A 42 13.21 10.66 -24.03
C GLY A 42 11.81 10.22 -23.60
N LEU A 43 11.56 8.90 -23.70
CA LEU A 43 10.25 8.28 -23.52
C LEU A 43 10.12 7.50 -22.21
N VAL A 44 11.20 7.33 -21.44
CA VAL A 44 11.17 6.63 -20.16
C VAL A 44 11.50 7.61 -19.03
N TYR A 45 10.64 7.65 -18.03
CA TYR A 45 10.86 8.37 -16.79
C TYR A 45 10.71 7.42 -15.62
N LYS A 46 11.71 7.37 -14.74
CA LYS A 46 11.69 6.53 -13.54
C LYS A 46 12.02 7.38 -12.33
N ARG A 47 11.27 7.20 -11.26
CA ARG A 47 11.50 7.81 -9.96
C ARG A 47 11.38 6.78 -8.86
N GLN A 48 12.41 6.67 -8.03
CA GLN A 48 12.42 5.82 -6.85
C GLN A 48 12.33 6.70 -5.60
N CYS A 49 11.34 6.41 -4.75
CA CYS A 49 11.11 7.07 -3.47
C CYS A 49 11.03 5.98 -2.40
N ASN A 50 12.10 5.79 -1.61
CA ASN A 50 12.20 4.72 -0.61
C ASN A 50 11.92 3.33 -1.22
N ASN A 51 10.87 2.67 -0.73
CA ASN A 51 10.38 1.38 -1.18
C ASN A 51 9.34 1.49 -2.31
N PHE A 52 9.17 2.65 -2.93
CA PHE A 52 8.23 2.86 -4.03
C PHE A 52 8.97 3.28 -5.29
N THR A 53 8.50 2.84 -6.45
CA THR A 53 9.03 3.26 -7.75
C THR A 53 7.91 3.55 -8.72
N LEU A 54 7.92 4.76 -9.25
CA LEU A 54 7.08 5.17 -10.36
C LEU A 54 7.90 5.06 -11.66
N SER A 55 7.37 4.35 -12.64
CA SER A 55 7.90 4.30 -14.00
C SER A 55 6.83 4.77 -14.97
N ILE A 56 7.21 5.62 -15.92
CA ILE A 56 6.33 6.12 -16.97
C ILE A 56 7.01 5.86 -18.31
N ILE A 57 6.26 5.22 -19.20
CA ILE A 57 6.64 5.06 -20.60
C ILE A 57 5.69 5.95 -21.41
N GLY A 58 6.25 7.00 -21.99
CA GLY A 58 5.55 7.90 -22.89
C GLY A 58 5.44 7.34 -24.30
N ASN A 59 4.44 7.79 -25.04
CA ASN A 59 4.23 7.47 -26.45
C ASN A 59 4.73 8.63 -27.31
N ASP A 60 5.64 8.35 -28.26
CA ASP A 60 6.29 9.38 -29.08
C ASP A 60 5.30 10.14 -29.99
N GLU A 61 4.37 9.41 -30.63
CA GLU A 61 3.34 9.97 -31.50
C GLU A 61 2.38 10.90 -30.73
N ALA A 62 2.10 10.57 -29.47
CA ALA A 62 1.32 11.42 -28.55
C ALA A 62 2.15 12.53 -27.89
N GLY A 63 3.41 12.70 -28.31
CA GLY A 63 4.31 13.76 -27.87
C GLY A 63 5.27 13.38 -26.74
N GLY A 64 5.12 12.22 -26.12
CA GLY A 64 6.01 11.66 -25.09
C GLY A 64 5.40 11.57 -23.68
N ILE A 65 6.22 11.81 -22.66
CA ILE A 65 5.83 11.67 -21.25
C ILE A 65 4.97 12.86 -20.78
N PRO A 66 3.92 12.66 -19.96
CA PRO A 66 3.17 13.75 -19.32
C PRO A 66 4.02 14.48 -18.25
N TYR A 67 3.87 15.80 -18.15
CA TYR A 67 4.62 16.63 -17.21
C TYR A 67 3.87 17.90 -16.79
N GLY A 68 4.34 18.56 -15.73
CA GLY A 68 3.78 19.81 -15.27
C GLY A 68 2.41 19.65 -14.58
N SER A 69 1.67 20.75 -14.44
CA SER A 69 0.50 20.77 -13.55
C SER A 69 -0.72 20.06 -14.12
N TYR A 70 -0.98 20.16 -15.43
CA TYR A 70 -2.21 19.64 -16.02
C TYR A 70 -2.42 18.14 -15.79
N PRO A 71 -1.42 17.25 -15.99
CA PRO A 71 -1.61 15.83 -15.67
C PRO A 71 -2.01 15.58 -14.22
N ARG A 72 -1.47 16.35 -13.27
CA ARG A 72 -1.77 16.20 -11.83
C ARG A 72 -3.21 16.58 -11.52
N ILE A 73 -3.67 17.70 -12.09
CA ILE A 73 -5.05 18.19 -11.96
C ILE A 73 -6.04 17.21 -12.60
N ILE A 74 -5.69 16.67 -13.78
CA ILE A 74 -6.51 15.65 -14.45
C ILE A 74 -6.59 14.40 -13.60
N LEU A 75 -5.48 13.91 -13.03
CA LEU A 75 -5.47 12.71 -12.20
C LEU A 75 -6.23 12.89 -10.89
N SER A 76 -6.13 14.06 -10.24
CA SER A 76 -6.95 14.36 -9.06
C SER A 76 -8.44 14.43 -9.40
N TRP A 77 -8.80 15.03 -10.55
CA TRP A 77 -10.20 15.05 -10.98
C TRP A 77 -10.72 13.64 -11.32
N LEU A 78 -9.96 12.85 -12.08
CA LEU A 78 -10.32 11.47 -12.41
C LEU A 78 -10.50 10.62 -11.14
N SER A 79 -9.56 10.74 -10.20
CA SER A 79 -9.65 10.05 -8.91
C SER A 79 -10.92 10.47 -8.17
N THR A 80 -11.27 11.76 -8.20
CA THR A 80 -12.50 12.28 -7.59
C THR A 80 -13.76 11.71 -8.25
N GLU A 81 -13.83 11.69 -9.58
CA GLU A 81 -14.98 11.14 -10.32
C GLU A 81 -15.16 9.64 -10.09
N VAL A 82 -14.07 8.87 -10.15
CA VAL A 82 -14.08 7.44 -9.81
C VAL A 82 -14.59 7.23 -8.40
N PHE A 83 -14.09 8.04 -7.47
CA PHE A 83 -14.42 7.89 -6.07
C PHE A 83 -15.87 8.25 -5.77
N LYS A 84 -16.42 9.29 -6.41
CA LYS A 84 -17.82 9.73 -6.25
C LYS A 84 -18.79 8.78 -6.95
N ASN A 85 -18.49 8.37 -8.18
CA ASN A 85 -19.43 7.65 -9.04
C ASN A 85 -19.23 6.13 -9.04
N LYS A 86 -18.11 5.63 -8.51
CA LYS A 86 -17.73 4.21 -8.49
C LYS A 86 -17.82 3.56 -9.88
N SER A 87 -17.40 4.32 -10.89
CA SER A 87 -17.39 3.89 -12.29
C SER A 87 -15.98 3.91 -12.83
N ARG A 88 -15.64 2.85 -13.58
CA ARG A 88 -14.42 2.79 -14.41
C ARG A 88 -14.55 3.58 -15.70
N GLU A 89 -15.78 3.78 -16.18
CA GLU A 89 -16.07 4.57 -17.37
C GLU A 89 -16.33 6.02 -16.96
N ILE A 90 -15.45 6.93 -17.38
CA ILE A 90 -15.52 8.36 -17.07
C ILE A 90 -15.95 9.15 -18.29
N ILE A 91 -16.91 10.05 -18.09
CA ILE A 91 -17.46 10.96 -19.10
C ILE A 91 -16.86 12.34 -18.87
N LEU A 92 -16.10 12.85 -19.84
CA LEU A 92 -15.40 14.15 -19.72
C LEU A 92 -16.31 15.38 -19.91
N GLY A 93 -17.51 15.17 -20.44
CA GLY A 93 -18.51 16.21 -20.69
C GLY A 93 -18.62 16.61 -22.17
N LYS A 94 -19.23 17.78 -22.41
CA LYS A 94 -19.68 18.23 -23.74
C LYS A 94 -18.55 18.76 -24.64
N SER A 95 -17.50 19.34 -24.05
CA SER A 95 -16.35 19.87 -24.79
C SER A 95 -15.10 19.98 -23.93
N LEU A 96 -13.92 20.09 -24.56
CA LEU A 96 -12.64 20.23 -23.87
C LEU A 96 -12.58 21.57 -23.10
N SER A 97 -13.11 22.63 -23.71
CA SER A 97 -13.24 23.92 -23.05
C SER A 97 -14.17 23.87 -21.83
N ASN A 98 -15.26 23.08 -21.89
CA ASN A 98 -16.12 22.87 -20.73
C ASN A 98 -15.40 22.08 -19.64
N PHE A 99 -14.68 21.02 -20.03
CA PHE A 99 -13.88 20.23 -19.10
C PHE A 99 -12.81 21.08 -18.40
N MET A 100 -12.06 21.90 -19.14
CA MET A 100 -11.09 22.82 -18.57
C MET A 100 -11.72 23.82 -17.59
N LYS A 101 -12.89 24.37 -17.92
CA LYS A 101 -13.63 25.27 -17.02
C LYS A 101 -14.05 24.55 -15.73
N ASN A 102 -14.49 23.30 -15.81
CA ASN A 102 -14.82 22.49 -14.63
C ASN A 102 -13.59 22.22 -13.75
N LEU A 103 -12.41 22.11 -14.37
CA LEU A 103 -11.13 22.06 -13.68
C LEU A 103 -10.61 23.44 -13.22
N GLY A 104 -11.41 24.50 -13.36
CA GLY A 104 -11.05 25.89 -13.04
C GLY A 104 -9.89 26.45 -13.87
N ILE A 105 -9.59 25.86 -15.03
CA ILE A 105 -8.55 26.32 -15.94
C ILE A 105 -9.15 27.30 -16.94
N SER A 106 -8.62 28.52 -16.99
CA SER A 106 -9.02 29.52 -17.98
C SER A 106 -8.68 29.04 -19.39
N VAL A 107 -9.63 29.18 -20.32
CA VAL A 107 -9.48 28.72 -21.71
C VAL A 107 -8.99 29.86 -22.58
N SER A 108 -7.81 29.70 -23.19
CA SER A 108 -7.29 30.59 -24.23
C SER A 108 -6.84 29.78 -25.45
N GLY A 109 -7.14 30.30 -26.64
CA GLY A 109 -6.81 29.68 -27.92
C GLY A 109 -5.41 30.02 -28.43
N GLY A 110 -5.10 29.55 -29.64
CA GLY A 110 -3.82 29.76 -30.32
C GLY A 110 -2.74 28.76 -29.90
N LYS A 111 -1.64 28.72 -30.68
CA LYS A 111 -0.55 27.74 -30.53
C LYS A 111 0.04 27.67 -29.11
N TRP A 112 0.06 28.79 -28.40
CA TRP A 112 0.61 28.91 -27.04
C TRP A 112 -0.47 29.04 -25.96
N GLY A 113 -1.74 28.95 -26.35
CA GLY A 113 -2.89 29.05 -25.44
C GLY A 113 -2.98 27.88 -24.47
N THR A 114 -3.75 28.07 -23.39
CA THR A 114 -3.96 27.03 -22.38
C THR A 114 -4.68 25.82 -22.97
N LEU A 115 -5.56 26.01 -23.94
CA LEU A 115 -6.30 24.93 -24.60
C LEU A 115 -5.34 23.95 -25.30
N SER A 116 -4.42 24.45 -26.12
CA SER A 116 -3.45 23.63 -26.85
C SER A 116 -2.49 22.90 -25.91
N ARG A 117 -2.02 23.58 -24.85
CA ARG A 117 -1.13 22.97 -23.86
C ARG A 117 -1.83 21.92 -23.00
N PHE A 118 -3.08 22.18 -22.60
CA PHE A 118 -3.90 21.24 -21.85
C PHE A 118 -4.17 19.98 -22.67
N LYS A 119 -4.58 20.16 -23.94
CA LYS A 119 -4.74 19.08 -24.93
C LYS A 119 -3.47 18.23 -25.07
N ASP A 120 -2.31 18.86 -25.30
CA ASP A 120 -1.01 18.15 -25.42
C ASP A 120 -0.73 17.29 -24.17
N GLN A 121 -0.90 17.85 -22.97
CA GLN A 121 -0.68 17.10 -21.73
C GLN A 121 -1.69 15.97 -21.50
N MET A 122 -2.94 16.19 -21.90
CA MET A 122 -3.99 15.19 -21.83
C MET A 122 -3.70 14.00 -22.77
N CYS A 123 -3.29 14.28 -24.02
CA CYS A 123 -2.87 13.25 -24.98
C CYS A 123 -1.67 12.43 -24.45
N ARG A 124 -0.62 13.11 -23.97
CA ARG A 124 0.54 12.44 -23.36
C ARG A 124 0.13 11.54 -22.19
N LEU A 125 -0.74 12.03 -21.30
CA LEU A 125 -1.17 11.30 -20.12
C LEU A 125 -1.88 10.01 -20.49
N PHE A 126 -2.91 10.11 -21.34
CA PHE A 126 -3.73 8.95 -21.72
C PHE A 126 -3.05 7.98 -22.67
N ALA A 127 -2.02 8.42 -23.41
CA ALA A 127 -1.20 7.54 -24.23
C ALA A 127 -0.01 6.93 -23.47
N SER A 128 0.28 7.37 -22.24
CA SER A 128 1.39 6.86 -21.44
C SER A 128 1.00 5.64 -20.60
N THR A 129 1.95 4.74 -20.38
CA THR A 129 1.82 3.67 -19.39
C THR A 129 2.52 4.09 -18.10
N ILE A 130 1.78 4.09 -17.00
CA ILE A 130 2.34 4.29 -15.66
C ILE A 130 2.46 2.93 -14.96
N THR A 131 3.50 2.74 -14.16
CA THR A 131 3.73 1.55 -13.35
C THR A 131 4.18 2.00 -11.97
N CYS A 132 3.58 1.41 -10.93
CA CYS A 132 3.82 1.77 -9.52
C CYS A 132 4.27 0.53 -8.76
N THR A 133 5.57 0.37 -8.58
CA THR A 133 6.18 -0.80 -7.94
C THR A 133 6.46 -0.54 -6.46
N TYR A 134 6.06 -1.45 -5.57
CA TYR A 134 6.37 -1.41 -4.14
C TYR A 134 7.40 -2.50 -3.78
N HIS A 135 8.57 -2.10 -3.30
CA HIS A 135 9.68 -2.98 -2.96
C HIS A 135 9.62 -3.38 -1.48
N ASP A 136 9.23 -4.61 -1.16
CA ASP A 136 9.32 -5.10 0.21
C ASP A 136 10.72 -5.64 0.52
N ALA A 137 11.48 -4.91 1.33
CA ALA A 137 12.84 -5.29 1.74
C ALA A 137 12.86 -6.42 2.80
N SER A 138 11.73 -6.75 3.42
CA SER A 138 11.68 -7.67 4.56
C SER A 138 11.74 -9.16 4.18
N ASN A 139 11.45 -9.52 2.92
CA ASN A 139 11.35 -10.92 2.47
C ASN A 139 12.08 -11.25 1.17
N GLY A 140 12.89 -10.34 0.61
CA GLY A 140 13.61 -10.60 -0.66
C GLY A 140 12.70 -10.81 -1.88
N LYS A 141 11.41 -10.49 -1.78
CA LYS A 141 10.42 -10.62 -2.86
C LYS A 141 10.18 -9.27 -3.54
N PHE A 142 10.23 -9.27 -4.87
CA PHE A 142 9.86 -8.15 -5.73
C PHE A 142 8.36 -8.20 -6.01
N ILE A 143 7.58 -7.27 -5.47
CA ILE A 143 6.15 -7.10 -5.81
C ILE A 143 6.05 -5.86 -6.72
N SER A 144 5.64 -6.07 -7.97
CA SER A 144 5.47 -4.97 -8.91
C SER A 144 4.07 -4.93 -9.45
N THR A 145 3.26 -4.02 -8.93
CA THR A 145 1.93 -3.74 -9.47
C THR A 145 2.05 -2.79 -10.65
N LYS A 146 1.62 -3.24 -11.83
CA LYS A 146 1.48 -2.34 -12.98
C LYS A 146 0.15 -1.61 -12.83
N ILE A 147 0.17 -0.28 -12.86
CA ILE A 147 -1.04 0.55 -12.72
C ILE A 147 -1.21 1.37 -13.99
N SER A 148 -1.90 0.82 -14.99
CA SER A 148 -2.26 1.59 -16.19
C SER A 148 -3.34 2.62 -15.84
N ILE A 149 -3.18 3.89 -16.23
CA ILE A 149 -4.23 4.89 -16.02
C ILE A 149 -5.50 4.52 -16.80
N ALA A 150 -5.34 3.99 -18.02
CA ALA A 150 -6.44 3.60 -18.89
C ALA A 150 -6.14 2.29 -19.61
N ASP A 151 -7.07 1.33 -19.56
CA ASP A 151 -6.99 0.08 -20.34
C ASP A 151 -7.43 0.31 -21.78
N LYS A 152 -8.44 1.17 -21.97
CA LYS A 152 -8.93 1.58 -23.28
C LYS A 152 -9.29 3.05 -23.24
N THR A 153 -8.58 3.84 -24.03
CA THR A 153 -8.97 5.21 -24.31
C THR A 153 -9.83 5.20 -25.57
N ARG A 154 -11.15 5.05 -25.43
CA ARG A 154 -12.09 5.43 -26.51
C ARG A 154 -12.39 6.91 -26.41
N VAL A 155 -11.33 7.68 -26.49
CA VAL A 155 -11.53 9.07 -26.78
C VAL A 155 -11.71 9.14 -28.29
N PHE A 156 -12.81 9.74 -28.74
CA PHE A 156 -13.01 10.04 -30.14
C PHE A 156 -12.06 11.20 -30.55
N TRP A 157 -10.75 10.96 -30.42
CA TRP A 157 -9.74 11.65 -31.20
C TRP A 157 -9.73 10.91 -32.54
N ASN A 158 -9.96 11.61 -33.64
CA ASN A 158 -9.67 11.02 -34.94
C ASN A 158 -8.13 10.90 -35.04
N PRO A 159 -7.53 9.69 -35.01
CA PRO A 159 -6.07 9.55 -34.99
C PRO A 159 -5.41 10.10 -36.27
N GLU A 160 -6.18 10.27 -37.35
CA GLU A 160 -5.72 10.84 -38.61
C GLU A 160 -5.74 12.39 -38.64
N ASN A 161 -6.29 13.05 -37.62
CA ASN A 161 -6.34 14.52 -37.55
C ASN A 161 -6.39 15.01 -36.10
N PHE A 162 -5.23 15.10 -35.46
CA PHE A 162 -5.09 15.65 -34.11
C PHE A 162 -5.55 17.12 -34.00
N ASP A 163 -5.74 17.87 -35.10
CA ASP A 163 -6.13 19.28 -35.06
C ASP A 163 -7.65 19.50 -34.89
N ASN A 164 -8.50 18.58 -35.36
CA ASN A 164 -9.95 18.68 -35.26
C ASN A 164 -10.49 17.69 -34.23
N ILE A 165 -10.52 18.11 -32.97
CA ILE A 165 -11.16 17.32 -31.91
C ILE A 165 -12.64 17.66 -31.88
N ASP A 166 -13.48 16.67 -32.19
CA ASP A 166 -14.87 16.70 -31.73
C ASP A 166 -14.96 15.94 -30.40
N VAL A 167 -15.11 16.68 -29.30
CA VAL A 167 -15.03 16.16 -27.92
C VAL A 167 -16.32 15.42 -27.51
N PHE A 168 -17.27 15.29 -28.43
CA PHE A 168 -18.61 14.77 -28.18
C PHE A 168 -18.56 13.35 -27.56
N ASN A 169 -19.02 13.22 -26.31
CA ASN A 169 -19.11 11.96 -25.56
C ASN A 169 -17.79 11.16 -25.40
N SER A 170 -16.66 11.87 -25.24
CA SER A 170 -15.38 11.22 -24.94
C SER A 170 -15.46 10.41 -23.65
N LYS A 171 -15.32 9.08 -23.79
CA LYS A 171 -15.38 8.10 -22.71
C LYS A 171 -13.98 7.55 -22.44
N ILE A 172 -13.56 7.62 -21.20
CA ILE A 172 -12.30 7.00 -20.77
C ILE A 172 -12.65 5.75 -19.98
N LEU A 173 -12.16 4.59 -20.41
CA LEU A 173 -12.20 3.40 -19.59
C LEU A 173 -10.88 3.30 -18.83
N LEU A 174 -10.96 3.55 -17.52
CA LEU A 174 -9.79 3.49 -16.64
C LEU A 174 -9.28 2.07 -16.47
N GLY A 175 -7.97 1.98 -16.26
CA GLY A 175 -7.30 0.74 -15.92
C GLY A 175 -7.88 0.16 -14.64
N GLU A 176 -8.08 -1.16 -14.61
CA GLU A 176 -8.70 -1.82 -13.47
C GLU A 176 -7.91 -1.60 -12.18
N GLU A 177 -6.59 -1.74 -12.26
CA GLU A 177 -5.67 -1.56 -11.14
C GLU A 177 -5.64 -0.10 -10.67
N PHE A 178 -5.74 0.86 -11.60
CA PHE A 178 -5.80 2.28 -11.25
C PHE A 178 -7.12 2.63 -10.57
N TYR A 179 -8.23 2.12 -11.09
CA TYR A 179 -9.54 2.24 -10.45
C TYR A 179 -9.52 1.65 -9.03
N ASN A 180 -8.99 0.45 -8.86
CA ASN A 180 -8.87 -0.21 -7.56
C ASN A 180 -7.96 0.59 -6.60
N GLU A 181 -6.82 1.09 -7.06
CA GLU A 181 -5.92 1.93 -6.23
C GLU A 181 -6.63 3.20 -5.73
N ILE A 182 -7.44 3.86 -6.59
CA ILE A 182 -8.22 5.05 -6.19
C ILE A 182 -9.22 4.70 -5.09
N LEU A 183 -9.91 3.56 -5.21
CA LEU A 183 -10.94 3.17 -4.25
C LEU A 183 -10.37 2.68 -2.92
N SER A 184 -9.31 1.88 -2.96
CA SER A 184 -8.70 1.30 -1.76
C SER A 184 -7.92 2.34 -0.96
N ASN A 185 -7.21 3.24 -1.63
CA ASN A 185 -6.29 4.17 -1.00
C ASN A 185 -6.49 5.63 -1.47
N PRO A 186 -7.68 6.21 -1.25
CA PRO A 186 -7.95 7.60 -1.60
C PRO A 186 -7.23 8.55 -0.63
N VAL A 187 -6.58 9.58 -1.16
CA VAL A 187 -6.12 10.72 -0.37
C VAL A 187 -7.10 11.86 -0.56
N PRO A 188 -7.83 12.30 0.49
CA PRO A 188 -8.74 13.43 0.38
C PRO A 188 -7.96 14.73 0.21
N ILE A 189 -8.47 15.61 -0.64
CA ILE A 189 -7.88 16.91 -0.97
C ILE A 189 -8.97 17.97 -1.06
N ASP A 190 -8.59 19.22 -0.87
CA ASP A 190 -9.44 20.38 -1.08
C ASP A 190 -9.34 20.81 -2.54
N ILE A 191 -10.47 20.85 -3.25
CA ILE A 191 -10.52 21.29 -4.64
C ILE A 191 -10.11 22.76 -4.76
N GLU A 192 -10.48 23.62 -3.81
CA GLU A 192 -10.10 25.03 -3.84
C GLU A 192 -8.58 25.21 -3.69
N ALA A 193 -7.96 24.44 -2.78
CA ALA A 193 -6.50 24.42 -2.66
C ALA A 193 -5.81 24.01 -3.98
N VAL A 194 -6.35 23.01 -4.68
CA VAL A 194 -5.85 22.63 -6.01
C VAL A 194 -6.00 23.77 -7.01
N GLN A 195 -7.11 24.50 -6.98
CA GLN A 195 -7.33 25.65 -7.88
C GLN A 195 -6.35 26.78 -7.66
N ILE A 196 -6.00 27.08 -6.40
CA ILE A 196 -5.04 28.11 -6.04
C ILE A 196 -3.62 27.70 -6.47
N LEU A 197 -3.26 26.42 -6.29
CA LEU A 197 -1.92 25.91 -6.53
C LEU A 197 -1.66 25.42 -7.96
N LYS A 198 -2.67 25.43 -8.84
CA LYS A 198 -2.65 24.81 -10.18
C LYS A 198 -1.51 25.27 -11.09
N ASP A 199 -0.96 26.46 -10.89
CA ASP A 199 0.10 27.00 -11.74
C ASP A 199 1.48 26.42 -11.42
N SER A 200 1.61 25.62 -10.34
CA SER A 200 2.88 25.03 -9.92
C SER A 200 2.74 23.54 -9.64
N SER A 201 3.34 22.74 -10.52
CA SER A 201 3.35 21.28 -10.37
C SER A 201 4.05 20.83 -9.09
N LEU A 202 5.07 21.56 -8.64
CA LEU A 202 5.75 21.30 -7.37
C LEU A 202 4.88 21.67 -6.17
N ALA A 203 4.11 22.76 -6.24
CA ALA A 203 3.20 23.12 -5.15
C ALA A 203 2.07 22.09 -5.01
N LEU A 204 1.50 21.62 -6.11
CA LEU A 204 0.50 20.54 -6.10
C LEU A 204 1.05 19.27 -5.44
N ASP A 205 2.24 18.83 -5.85
CA ASP A 205 2.83 17.62 -5.27
C ASP A 205 3.14 17.78 -3.78
N ILE A 206 3.66 18.95 -3.36
CA ILE A 206 3.90 19.26 -1.94
C ILE A 206 2.57 19.23 -1.17
N TYR A 207 1.52 19.84 -1.72
CA TYR A 207 0.19 19.88 -1.10
C TYR A 207 -0.39 18.47 -0.91
N PHE A 208 -0.43 17.66 -1.97
CA PHE A 208 -0.94 16.29 -1.90
C PHE A 208 -0.14 15.45 -0.89
N TRP A 209 1.18 15.58 -0.94
CA TRP A 209 2.06 14.88 -0.02
C TRP A 209 1.88 15.31 1.42
N LEU A 210 1.79 16.60 1.69
CA LEU A 210 1.66 17.14 3.04
C LEU A 210 0.31 16.74 3.64
N THR A 211 -0.76 16.82 2.85
CA THR A 211 -2.11 16.38 3.24
C THR A 211 -2.11 14.90 3.60
N TYR A 212 -1.56 14.04 2.73
CA TYR A 212 -1.43 12.61 3.01
C TYR A 212 -0.58 12.35 4.26
N ARG A 213 0.58 13.02 4.38
CA ARG A 213 1.52 12.76 5.47
C ARG A 213 0.99 13.17 6.83
N MET A 214 0.30 14.31 6.93
CA MET A 214 -0.33 14.75 8.17
C MET A 214 -1.47 13.84 8.63
N SER A 215 -2.09 13.07 7.73
CA SER A 215 -3.14 12.12 8.10
C SER A 215 -2.67 10.95 8.97
N TYR A 216 -1.38 10.58 8.94
CA TYR A 216 -0.83 9.44 9.69
C TYR A 216 0.40 9.78 10.56
N LEU A 217 0.90 11.02 10.53
CA LEU A 217 2.09 11.42 11.27
C LEU A 217 1.81 11.44 12.79
N LYS A 218 2.42 10.51 13.54
CA LYS A 218 2.23 10.39 15.00
C LYS A 218 3.30 11.08 15.83
N LYS A 219 4.48 11.33 15.26
CA LYS A 219 5.64 11.93 15.95
C LYS A 219 6.34 12.92 15.02
N PRO A 220 7.03 13.94 15.55
CA PRO A 220 7.82 14.84 14.73
C PRO A 220 8.91 14.09 13.93
N ILE A 221 9.10 14.50 12.68
CA ILE A 221 10.13 13.94 11.78
C ILE A 221 10.83 15.08 11.06
N LEU A 222 12.17 15.08 11.12
CA LEU A 222 13.01 15.94 10.32
C LEU A 222 13.30 15.29 8.96
N LEU A 223 12.95 15.97 7.88
CA LEU A 223 13.26 15.55 6.52
C LEU A 223 14.30 16.49 5.93
N ASN A 224 15.49 15.95 5.64
CA ASN A 224 16.55 16.71 4.98
C ASN A 224 16.20 17.02 3.51
N PHE A 225 16.85 18.04 2.96
CA PHE A 225 16.61 18.46 1.58
C PHE A 225 17.02 17.41 0.56
N GLU A 226 17.98 16.54 0.85
CA GLU A 226 18.35 15.41 0.00
C GLU A 226 17.19 14.43 -0.18
N THR A 227 16.51 14.05 0.91
CA THR A 227 15.37 13.13 0.88
C THR A 227 14.19 13.76 0.15
N LEU A 228 13.92 15.05 0.41
CA LEU A 228 12.92 15.80 -0.34
C LEU A 228 13.27 15.90 -1.82
N GLN A 229 14.55 16.04 -2.17
CA GLN A 229 14.99 16.08 -3.56
C GLN A 229 14.81 14.73 -4.25
N SER A 230 15.07 13.60 -3.58
CA SER A 230 14.77 12.28 -4.14
C SER A 230 13.27 12.13 -4.44
N GLN A 231 12.41 12.67 -3.56
CA GLN A 231 10.97 12.57 -3.70
C GLN A 231 10.37 13.54 -4.75
N PHE A 232 10.80 14.80 -4.75
CA PHE A 232 10.22 15.88 -5.57
C PHE A 232 11.15 16.40 -6.67
N GLY A 233 12.47 16.27 -6.54
CA GLY A 233 13.43 16.77 -7.53
C GLY A 233 13.42 15.99 -8.85
N ALA A 234 12.79 16.54 -9.91
CA ALA A 234 12.70 15.89 -11.21
C ALA A 234 14.04 15.97 -11.96
N GLY A 235 14.87 14.94 -11.85
CA GLY A 235 16.07 14.78 -12.68
C GLY A 235 17.19 15.79 -12.44
N TYR A 236 17.25 16.41 -11.26
CA TYR A 236 18.38 17.27 -10.89
C TYR A 236 19.66 16.44 -10.80
N THR A 237 20.72 16.88 -11.47
CA THR A 237 22.06 16.31 -11.26
C THR A 237 22.49 16.54 -9.81
N THR A 238 23.31 15.65 -9.24
CA THR A 238 23.75 15.67 -7.84
C THR A 238 24.69 16.84 -7.47
N SER A 239 24.95 17.76 -8.40
CA SER A 239 25.83 18.90 -8.14
C SER A 239 25.29 19.81 -7.03
N ARG A 240 26.20 20.48 -6.32
CA ARG A 240 25.88 21.43 -5.23
C ARG A 240 24.93 22.55 -5.67
N HIS A 241 25.08 23.08 -6.88
CA HIS A 241 24.22 24.14 -7.41
C HIS A 241 22.76 23.69 -7.55
N HIS A 242 22.52 22.50 -8.10
CA HIS A 242 21.17 21.97 -8.28
C HIS A 242 20.48 21.62 -6.95
N LYS A 243 21.23 21.20 -5.93
CA LYS A 243 20.69 21.03 -4.56
C LYS A 243 20.20 22.35 -3.97
N TYR A 244 21.00 23.41 -4.11
CA TYR A 244 20.64 24.75 -3.65
C TYR A 244 19.41 25.30 -4.38
N GLU A 245 19.37 25.14 -5.71
CA GLU A 245 18.23 25.57 -6.52
C GLU A 245 16.94 24.81 -6.15
N PHE A 246 17.04 23.50 -5.92
CA PHE A 246 15.93 22.70 -5.42
C PHE A 246 15.45 23.20 -4.07
N LYS A 247 16.34 23.37 -3.08
CA LYS A 247 16.00 23.88 -1.74
C LYS A 247 15.24 25.21 -1.85
N ARG A 248 15.75 26.16 -2.64
CA ARG A 248 15.12 27.46 -2.84
C ARG A 248 13.73 27.34 -3.46
N LYS A 249 13.58 26.57 -4.54
CA LYS A 249 12.29 26.36 -5.21
C LYS A 249 11.29 25.63 -4.31
N PHE A 250 11.75 24.62 -3.58
CA PHE A 250 10.91 23.84 -2.67
C PHE A 250 10.36 24.70 -1.54
N ILE A 251 11.21 25.49 -0.86
CA ILE A 251 10.78 26.38 0.21
C ILE A 251 9.74 27.39 -0.30
N LEU A 252 10.01 28.03 -1.44
CA LEU A 252 9.07 28.99 -2.02
C LEU A 252 7.70 28.37 -2.36
N GLN A 253 7.66 27.12 -2.84
CA GLN A 253 6.37 26.45 -3.08
C GLN A 253 5.73 25.94 -1.79
N LEU A 254 6.52 25.49 -0.82
CA LEU A 254 6.02 25.08 0.49
C LEU A 254 5.35 26.24 1.22
N GLU A 255 5.94 27.43 1.20
CA GLU A 255 5.35 28.64 1.79
C GLU A 255 3.96 28.92 1.21
N LYS A 256 3.81 28.85 -0.12
CA LYS A 256 2.49 28.97 -0.79
C LYS A 256 1.50 27.89 -0.37
N VAL A 257 1.98 26.66 -0.18
CA VAL A 257 1.12 25.57 0.32
C VAL A 257 0.67 25.85 1.74
N LEU A 258 1.54 26.40 2.60
CA LEU A 258 1.20 26.74 3.99
C LEU A 258 0.27 27.96 4.09
N GLU A 259 0.26 28.86 3.11
CA GLU A 259 -0.75 29.94 3.03
C GLU A 259 -2.16 29.38 2.81
N VAL A 260 -2.28 28.30 2.02
CA VAL A 260 -3.56 27.62 1.75
C VAL A 260 -3.92 26.64 2.86
N TYR A 261 -2.93 25.92 3.39
CA TYR A 261 -3.07 24.92 4.44
C TYR A 261 -2.35 25.39 5.72
N ASN A 262 -2.96 26.37 6.36
CA ASN A 262 -2.41 27.11 7.50
C ASN A 262 -2.27 26.29 8.79
N GLU A 263 -3.06 25.22 8.96
CA GLU A 263 -2.99 24.34 10.14
C GLU A 263 -1.80 23.37 10.12
N ALA A 264 -1.11 23.23 8.97
CA ALA A 264 -0.01 22.31 8.83
C ALA A 264 1.19 22.73 9.71
N ASN A 265 1.57 21.88 10.66
CA ASN A 265 2.69 22.17 11.56
C ASN A 265 4.03 21.80 10.91
N VAL A 266 4.57 22.75 10.14
CA VAL A 266 5.83 22.61 9.39
C VAL A 266 6.78 23.75 9.75
N ASN A 267 7.96 23.40 10.27
CA ASN A 267 9.03 24.35 10.54
C ASN A 267 10.17 24.19 9.52
N ILE A 268 10.53 25.27 8.83
CA ILE A 268 11.64 25.28 7.88
C ILE A 268 12.95 25.52 8.66
N LEU A 269 13.91 24.61 8.50
CA LEU A 269 15.23 24.67 9.12
C LEU A 269 16.31 24.73 8.02
N ASP A 270 17.54 25.06 8.41
CA ASP A 270 18.65 25.06 7.46
C ASP A 270 18.95 23.67 6.91
N SER A 271 18.80 22.64 7.74
CA SER A 271 19.05 21.23 7.42
C SER A 271 17.91 20.52 6.69
N GLY A 272 16.70 21.09 6.68
CA GLY A 272 15.52 20.42 6.16
C GLY A 272 14.21 21.05 6.58
N ILE A 273 13.13 20.27 6.57
CA ILE A 273 11.85 20.65 7.15
C ILE A 273 11.50 19.72 8.30
N LEU A 274 11.09 20.29 9.43
CA LEU A 274 10.58 19.56 10.58
C LEU A 274 9.06 19.50 10.45
N LEU A 275 8.53 18.31 10.19
CA LEU A 275 7.10 18.05 10.25
C LEU A 275 6.74 17.63 11.67
N SER A 276 5.75 18.27 12.27
CA SER A 276 5.18 17.84 13.54
C SER A 276 3.71 17.46 13.34
N PRO A 277 3.14 16.56 14.17
CA PRO A 277 1.73 16.19 14.06
C PRO A 277 0.82 17.42 14.10
N SER A 278 -0.10 17.51 13.14
CA SER A 278 -1.18 18.49 13.06
C SER A 278 -2.41 17.86 12.42
N ASN A 279 -3.53 18.58 12.37
CA ASN A 279 -4.67 18.17 11.55
C ASN A 279 -4.23 18.02 10.09
N THR A 280 -4.80 17.04 9.39
CA THR A 280 -4.82 16.99 7.92
C THR A 280 -5.73 18.10 7.38
N HIS A 281 -5.41 18.67 6.22
CA HIS A 281 -6.20 19.79 5.65
C HIS A 281 -7.65 19.38 5.45
N ILE A 282 -7.86 18.23 4.83
CA ILE A 282 -9.17 17.60 4.70
C ILE A 282 -9.15 16.26 5.42
N ARG A 283 -10.17 16.02 6.24
CA ARG A 283 -10.44 14.70 6.81
C ARG A 283 -11.38 13.94 5.88
N MET A 284 -11.07 12.67 5.65
CA MET A 284 -12.03 11.78 5.01
C MET A 284 -13.19 11.57 5.98
N SER A 285 -14.41 11.95 5.59
CA SER A 285 -15.59 11.80 6.44
C SER A 285 -15.83 10.33 6.79
N ASP A 286 -16.17 10.04 8.04
CA ASP A 286 -16.29 8.64 8.51
C ASP A 286 -17.40 7.88 7.76
N SER A 287 -18.48 8.55 7.33
CA SER A 287 -19.53 7.98 6.48
C SER A 287 -19.07 7.54 5.08
N ILE A 288 -17.96 8.08 4.57
CA ILE A 288 -17.33 7.71 3.29
C ILE A 288 -16.33 6.56 3.49
N LYS A 289 -15.66 6.50 4.64
CA LYS A 289 -14.87 5.31 5.03
C LYS A 289 -15.78 4.10 5.14
N ASP A 290 -16.91 4.23 5.83
CA ASP A 290 -17.88 3.15 6.00
C ASP A 290 -18.45 2.66 4.65
N LYS A 291 -18.78 3.56 3.71
CA LYS A 291 -19.26 3.19 2.37
C LYS A 291 -18.20 2.52 1.48
N ASN A 292 -16.93 2.92 1.59
CA ASN A 292 -15.85 2.25 0.86
C ASN A 292 -15.50 0.89 1.47
N GLN A 293 -15.55 0.80 2.80
CA GLN A 293 -15.46 -0.46 3.53
C GLN A 293 -16.65 -1.35 3.14
N THR A 294 -17.83 -0.78 2.89
CA THR A 294 -19.01 -1.49 2.34
C THR A 294 -18.78 -1.96 0.89
N ILE A 295 -18.02 -1.25 0.05
CA ILE A 295 -17.71 -1.66 -1.34
C ILE A 295 -16.59 -2.70 -1.40
N ILE A 296 -15.58 -2.57 -0.53
CA ILE A 296 -14.61 -3.63 -0.27
C ILE A 296 -15.35 -4.84 0.32
N GLU A 297 -16.36 -4.64 1.16
CA GLU A 297 -17.24 -5.68 1.70
C GLU A 297 -18.10 -6.32 0.63
N GLN A 298 -18.64 -5.56 -0.33
CA GLN A 298 -19.39 -6.06 -1.50
C GLN A 298 -18.51 -6.75 -2.56
N ASP A 299 -17.18 -6.75 -2.38
CA ASP A 299 -16.31 -7.64 -3.14
C ASP A 299 -16.59 -9.06 -2.66
N ASP A 300 -17.14 -9.92 -3.55
CA ASP A 300 -17.41 -11.34 -3.26
C ASP A 300 -16.22 -12.02 -2.56
N LEU A 301 -15.00 -11.57 -2.87
CA LEU A 301 -13.77 -12.04 -2.26
C LEU A 301 -13.66 -11.65 -0.78
N TYR A 302 -13.93 -10.40 -0.42
CA TYR A 302 -13.90 -9.96 0.98
C TYR A 302 -15.03 -10.63 1.77
N HIS A 303 -16.24 -10.71 1.19
CA HIS A 303 -17.34 -11.42 1.82
C HIS A 303 -17.01 -12.88 2.06
N SER A 304 -16.41 -13.57 1.08
CA SER A 304 -15.98 -14.95 1.28
C SER A 304 -14.89 -15.04 2.36
N LEU A 305 -13.85 -14.20 2.31
CA LEU A 305 -12.78 -14.16 3.30
C LEU A 305 -13.27 -13.85 4.73
N LYS A 306 -14.28 -12.99 4.88
CA LYS A 306 -14.85 -12.60 6.17
C LYS A 306 -15.86 -13.61 6.68
N ASN A 307 -16.79 -14.06 5.85
CA ASN A 307 -17.92 -14.89 6.27
C ASN A 307 -17.61 -16.38 6.17
N ASP A 308 -17.03 -16.82 5.05
CA ASP A 308 -16.72 -18.24 4.83
C ASP A 308 -15.42 -18.64 5.52
N PHE A 309 -14.44 -17.73 5.59
CA PHE A 309 -13.11 -18.00 6.16
C PHE A 309 -12.89 -17.36 7.55
N SER A 310 -13.84 -16.55 8.05
CA SER A 310 -13.79 -15.92 9.39
C SER A 310 -12.53 -15.09 9.66
N LEU A 311 -11.96 -14.45 8.63
CA LEU A 311 -10.73 -13.67 8.80
C LEU A 311 -10.98 -12.33 9.51
N PRO A 312 -10.09 -11.89 10.41
CA PRO A 312 -10.10 -10.53 10.94
C PRO A 312 -9.92 -9.52 9.82
N GLU A 313 -10.70 -8.45 9.87
CA GLU A 313 -10.71 -7.39 8.84
C GLU A 313 -9.30 -6.87 8.49
N LYS A 314 -8.47 -6.59 9.50
CA LYS A 314 -7.10 -6.13 9.30
C LYS A 314 -6.25 -7.11 8.48
N GLN A 315 -6.52 -8.41 8.59
CA GLN A 315 -5.83 -9.44 7.80
C GLN A 315 -6.39 -9.50 6.37
N ILE A 316 -7.70 -9.35 6.20
CA ILE A 316 -8.33 -9.31 4.87
C ILE A 316 -7.80 -8.10 4.07
N LEU A 317 -7.80 -6.92 4.68
CA LEU A 317 -7.25 -5.71 4.06
C LEU A 317 -5.78 -5.89 3.70
N ASN A 318 -4.98 -6.49 4.59
CA ASN A 318 -3.59 -6.80 4.29
C ASN A 318 -3.44 -7.80 3.13
N LEU A 319 -4.29 -8.83 3.04
CA LEU A 319 -4.27 -9.80 1.94
C LEU A 319 -4.62 -9.14 0.61
N LEU A 320 -5.68 -8.33 0.58
CA LEU A 320 -6.13 -7.60 -0.61
C LEU A 320 -5.12 -6.52 -1.06
N ASP A 321 -4.39 -5.92 -0.11
CA ASP A 321 -3.30 -4.98 -0.41
C ASP A 321 -2.03 -5.69 -0.89
N THR A 322 -1.80 -6.95 -0.47
CA THR A 322 -0.54 -7.68 -0.73
C THR A 322 -0.58 -8.53 -2.00
N TYR A 323 -1.74 -9.10 -2.35
CA TYR A 323 -1.86 -10.09 -3.42
C TYR A 323 -2.92 -9.71 -4.46
N GLU A 324 -2.68 -10.07 -5.73
CA GLU A 324 -3.70 -9.90 -6.78
C GLU A 324 -4.96 -10.72 -6.45
N LYS A 325 -6.14 -10.16 -6.75
CA LYS A 325 -7.44 -10.80 -6.46
C LYS A 325 -7.58 -12.18 -7.11
N SER A 326 -6.95 -12.41 -8.27
CA SER A 326 -6.91 -13.69 -8.97
C SER A 326 -6.20 -14.79 -8.15
N ILE A 327 -5.07 -14.45 -7.52
CA ILE A 327 -4.28 -15.35 -6.67
C ILE A 327 -5.09 -15.74 -5.44
N ILE A 328 -5.74 -14.76 -4.82
CA ILE A 328 -6.59 -14.99 -3.65
C ILE A 328 -7.81 -15.84 -4.04
N ARG A 329 -8.44 -15.61 -5.20
CA ARG A 329 -9.56 -16.42 -5.70
C ARG A 329 -9.15 -17.87 -5.95
N ASN A 330 -8.02 -18.11 -6.62
CA ASN A 330 -7.48 -19.46 -6.80
C ASN A 330 -7.16 -20.14 -5.46
N ALA A 331 -6.65 -19.38 -4.48
CA ALA A 331 -6.37 -19.90 -3.15
C ALA A 331 -7.65 -20.28 -2.38
N ILE A 332 -8.72 -19.49 -2.53
CA ILE A 332 -10.05 -19.80 -1.99
C ILE A 332 -10.58 -21.09 -2.63
N GLU A 333 -10.59 -21.18 -3.96
CA GLU A 333 -11.06 -22.36 -4.70
C GLU A 333 -10.31 -23.63 -4.29
N HIS A 334 -8.98 -23.59 -4.27
CA HIS A 334 -8.14 -24.70 -3.84
C HIS A 334 -8.36 -25.08 -2.36
N THR A 335 -8.69 -24.11 -1.50
CA THR A 335 -9.03 -24.37 -0.11
C THR A 335 -10.40 -25.05 0.01
N VAL A 336 -11.40 -24.59 -0.74
CA VAL A 336 -12.75 -25.18 -0.79
C VAL A 336 -12.72 -26.61 -1.35
N GLU A 337 -11.97 -26.86 -2.42
CA GLU A 337 -11.79 -28.21 -2.98
C GLU A 337 -11.19 -29.19 -1.97
N ARG A 338 -10.16 -28.77 -1.21
CA ARG A 338 -9.57 -29.61 -0.15
C ARG A 338 -10.50 -29.85 1.02
N LEU A 339 -11.32 -28.86 1.40
CA LEU A 339 -12.29 -29.00 2.49
C LEU A 339 -13.39 -30.02 2.16
N ASN A 340 -13.82 -30.08 0.90
CA ASN A 340 -14.79 -31.07 0.44
C ASN A 340 -14.26 -32.52 0.48
N TYR A 341 -12.94 -32.73 0.50
CA TYR A 341 -12.33 -34.05 0.51
C TYR A 341 -12.17 -34.67 1.91
N ASN A 342 -12.05 -33.85 2.97
CA ASN A 342 -11.63 -34.32 4.31
C ASN A 342 -12.71 -34.37 5.41
N ASN A 343 -13.98 -34.10 5.07
CA ASN A 343 -15.19 -34.32 5.90
C ASN A 343 -15.07 -34.07 7.42
N THR A 344 -14.30 -33.06 7.82
CA THR A 344 -14.13 -32.62 9.22
C THR A 344 -14.41 -31.13 9.29
N LYS A 345 -15.19 -30.71 10.30
CA LYS A 345 -15.43 -29.30 10.64
C LYS A 345 -14.09 -28.66 11.01
N ILE A 346 -13.39 -28.11 10.03
CA ILE A 346 -12.10 -27.44 10.21
C ILE A 346 -12.38 -25.98 10.55
N ASN A 347 -12.22 -25.64 11.83
CA ASN A 347 -12.45 -24.29 12.35
C ASN A 347 -11.33 -23.28 11.99
N ASN A 348 -10.38 -23.60 11.10
CA ASN A 348 -9.29 -22.67 10.74
C ASN A 348 -8.91 -22.72 9.26
N ILE A 349 -9.87 -22.29 8.44
CA ILE A 349 -9.78 -22.13 6.99
C ILE A 349 -8.66 -21.13 6.59
N THR A 350 -8.32 -20.19 7.48
CA THR A 350 -7.22 -19.20 7.38
C THR A 350 -5.85 -19.80 7.07
N ALA A 351 -5.48 -20.91 7.70
CA ALA A 351 -4.14 -21.51 7.53
C ALA A 351 -3.99 -22.16 6.15
N TYR A 352 -5.07 -22.80 5.67
CA TYR A 352 -5.13 -23.38 4.33
C TYR A 352 -5.12 -22.30 3.26
N LEU A 353 -5.87 -21.21 3.44
CA LEU A 353 -5.84 -20.08 2.54
C LEU A 353 -4.43 -19.48 2.44
N ILE A 354 -3.75 -19.25 3.56
CA ILE A 354 -2.37 -18.75 3.57
C ILE A 354 -1.41 -19.75 2.89
N SER A 355 -1.62 -21.05 3.06
CA SER A 355 -0.84 -22.08 2.38
C SER A 355 -1.11 -22.12 0.87
N ALA A 356 -2.36 -21.96 0.44
CA ALA A 356 -2.75 -21.94 -0.96
C ALA A 356 -2.26 -20.67 -1.67
N ILE A 357 -2.25 -19.52 -0.97
CA ILE A 357 -1.60 -18.29 -1.43
C ILE A 357 -0.09 -18.52 -1.60
N LYS A 358 0.57 -19.21 -0.66
CA LYS A 358 2.00 -19.55 -0.82
C LYS A 358 2.27 -20.51 -1.99
N ASN A 359 1.40 -21.49 -2.22
CA ASN A 359 1.54 -22.46 -3.31
C ASN A 359 1.27 -21.83 -4.69
N SER A 360 0.27 -20.98 -4.82
CA SER A 360 -0.04 -20.27 -6.07
C SER A 360 1.06 -19.28 -6.50
N LEU A 361 1.84 -18.78 -5.54
CA LEU A 361 3.01 -17.91 -5.78
C LEU A 361 4.28 -18.69 -6.17
N SER A 362 4.28 -20.01 -6.05
CA SER A 362 5.40 -20.90 -6.38
C SER A 362 4.89 -22.06 -7.27
N PRO A 363 4.59 -21.82 -8.56
CA PRO A 363 4.08 -22.86 -9.45
C PRO A 363 5.23 -23.77 -9.91
N SER A 364 5.82 -24.55 -9.02
CA SER A 364 6.52 -25.77 -9.41
C SER A 364 5.47 -26.85 -9.67
N THR A 365 5.13 -26.97 -10.96
CA THR A 365 4.55 -28.13 -11.64
C THR A 365 4.14 -29.30 -10.75
N HIS A 366 2.83 -29.53 -10.65
CA HIS A 366 2.24 -30.81 -10.30
C HIS A 366 2.60 -31.87 -11.35
N THR A 367 3.83 -32.35 -11.29
CA THR A 367 4.29 -33.59 -11.96
C THR A 367 5.14 -34.35 -10.95
N LEU A 368 5.18 -35.67 -11.12
CA LEU A 368 5.66 -36.71 -10.20
C LEU A 368 7.03 -36.49 -9.50
N GLU A 369 7.79 -35.45 -9.87
CA GLU A 369 9.05 -35.02 -9.23
C GLU A 369 8.86 -34.35 -7.85
N HIS A 370 7.68 -33.78 -7.55
CA HIS A 370 7.47 -33.03 -6.29
C HIS A 370 7.45 -33.93 -5.03
N ASN A 371 7.25 -35.23 -5.19
CA ASN A 371 7.36 -36.21 -4.10
C ASN A 371 8.82 -36.47 -3.69
N GLU A 372 9.79 -36.33 -4.60
CA GLU A 372 11.21 -36.52 -4.27
C GLU A 372 11.79 -35.27 -3.58
N ASN A 373 11.46 -34.07 -4.05
CA ASN A 373 11.91 -32.82 -3.42
C ASN A 373 11.33 -32.62 -2.01
N ASN A 374 10.04 -32.95 -1.78
CA ASN A 374 9.46 -32.90 -0.43
C ASN A 374 10.12 -33.92 0.50
N LYS A 375 10.43 -35.12 -0.01
CA LYS A 375 11.12 -36.15 0.76
C LYS A 375 12.54 -35.70 1.13
N GLN A 376 13.25 -35.08 0.21
CA GLN A 376 14.58 -34.52 0.44
C GLN A 376 14.56 -33.34 1.43
N ASP A 377 13.55 -32.48 1.36
CA ASP A 377 13.34 -31.37 2.31
C ASP A 377 12.93 -31.84 3.71
N ILE A 378 12.16 -32.93 3.81
CA ILE A 378 11.83 -33.61 5.07
C ILE A 378 13.10 -34.25 5.63
N ASP A 379 13.87 -34.96 4.80
CA ASP A 379 15.09 -35.65 5.23
C ASP A 379 16.14 -34.65 5.75
N LEU A 380 16.34 -33.52 5.06
CA LEU A 380 17.21 -32.43 5.51
C LEU A 380 16.71 -31.78 6.81
N PHE A 381 15.39 -31.60 6.96
CA PHE A 381 14.82 -31.05 8.18
C PHE A 381 14.95 -32.04 9.36
N LEU A 382 14.67 -33.32 9.15
CA LEU A 382 14.85 -34.36 10.16
C LEU A 382 16.32 -34.52 10.55
N GLN A 383 17.26 -34.31 9.63
CA GLN A 383 18.70 -34.27 9.91
C GLN A 383 19.12 -33.07 10.78
N SER A 384 18.37 -31.97 10.76
CA SER A 384 18.66 -30.78 11.57
C SER A 384 18.23 -30.88 13.04
N ILE A 385 17.48 -31.92 13.39
CA ILE A 385 16.99 -32.16 14.74
C ILE A 385 17.99 -33.10 15.43
N ASP A 386 18.52 -32.72 16.59
CA ASP A 386 19.50 -33.56 17.28
C ASP A 386 18.85 -34.66 18.14
N ASN A 387 17.59 -34.46 18.57
CA ASN A 387 16.90 -35.37 19.48
C ASN A 387 16.05 -36.43 18.73
N ASP A 388 16.35 -37.71 18.97
CA ASP A 388 15.66 -38.81 18.28
C ASP A 388 14.19 -38.97 18.68
N HIS A 389 13.81 -38.67 19.92
CA HIS A 389 12.39 -38.67 20.31
C HIS A 389 11.62 -37.58 19.58
N GLU A 390 12.21 -36.38 19.45
CA GLU A 390 11.61 -35.26 18.73
C GLU A 390 11.42 -35.59 17.23
N LYS A 391 12.38 -36.26 16.60
CA LYS A 391 12.24 -36.76 15.22
C LYS A 391 11.07 -37.72 15.07
N GLN A 392 10.92 -38.68 16.00
CA GLN A 392 9.85 -39.67 15.92
C GLN A 392 8.47 -39.03 16.10
N VAL A 393 8.34 -38.08 17.03
CA VAL A 393 7.09 -37.31 17.20
C VAL A 393 6.76 -36.53 15.94
N LEU A 394 7.74 -35.88 15.33
CA LEU A 394 7.56 -35.16 14.08
C LEU A 394 7.15 -36.09 12.94
N LEU A 395 7.72 -37.30 12.85
CA LEU A 395 7.30 -38.31 11.86
C LEU A 395 5.85 -38.76 12.06
N VAL A 396 5.38 -38.88 13.30
CA VAL A 396 3.98 -39.20 13.60
C VAL A 396 3.06 -38.05 13.16
N LEU A 397 3.42 -36.81 13.50
CA LEU A 397 2.65 -35.63 13.10
C LEU A 397 2.63 -35.45 11.57
N LEU A 398 3.74 -35.69 10.87
CA LEU A 398 3.81 -35.63 9.40
C LEU A 398 2.99 -36.72 8.71
N LYS A 399 2.80 -37.88 9.34
CA LYS A 399 1.90 -38.91 8.82
C LYS A 399 0.43 -38.53 8.99
N GLN A 400 0.12 -37.78 10.05
CA GLN A 400 -1.23 -37.35 10.37
C GLN A 400 -1.63 -36.06 9.67
N TYR A 401 -0.64 -35.22 9.31
CA TYR A 401 -0.85 -33.88 8.76
C TYR A 401 0.14 -33.53 7.64
N ASP A 402 -0.34 -32.86 6.59
CA ASP A 402 0.44 -32.45 5.41
C ASP A 402 1.60 -31.48 5.75
N ILE A 403 2.74 -31.66 5.06
CA ILE A 403 4.06 -31.00 5.28
C ILE A 403 4.06 -29.47 5.40
N PRO A 404 3.31 -28.68 4.57
CA PRO A 404 3.50 -27.23 4.49
C PRO A 404 3.11 -26.50 5.77
N ILE A 405 2.17 -27.08 6.52
CA ILE A 405 1.69 -26.51 7.77
C ILE A 405 2.80 -26.74 8.81
N PHE A 406 3.18 -27.97 9.12
CA PHE A 406 4.09 -28.33 10.22
C PHE A 406 5.48 -27.72 10.17
N LYS A 407 6.13 -27.67 8.98
CA LYS A 407 7.48 -27.09 8.83
C LYS A 407 7.55 -25.62 9.30
N SER A 408 6.49 -24.83 9.08
CA SER A 408 6.49 -23.38 9.34
C SER A 408 6.38 -22.99 10.83
N TRP A 409 5.74 -23.80 11.67
CA TRP A 409 5.59 -23.52 13.11
C TRP A 409 6.52 -24.37 13.96
N PHE A 410 6.82 -25.62 13.56
CA PHE A 410 7.80 -26.44 14.28
C PHE A 410 9.19 -25.77 14.31
N MET A 411 9.61 -25.14 13.20
CA MET A 411 10.83 -24.30 13.15
C MET A 411 10.82 -23.08 14.10
N LYS A 412 9.67 -22.76 14.70
CA LYS A 412 9.48 -21.66 15.64
C LYS A 412 9.30 -22.14 17.08
N MET A 413 9.49 -23.44 17.32
CA MET A 413 9.54 -24.07 18.62
C MET A 413 10.84 -24.86 18.74
N ARG A 414 11.26 -25.10 19.97
CA ARG A 414 12.29 -26.08 20.28
C ARG A 414 11.86 -26.86 21.50
N VAL A 415 12.15 -28.16 21.53
CA VAL A 415 12.08 -28.93 22.77
C VAL A 415 13.23 -28.49 23.66
N ASP A 416 12.91 -28.20 24.92
CA ASP A 416 13.88 -27.74 25.90
C ASP A 416 14.19 -28.85 26.92
N THR A 417 13.16 -29.44 27.52
CA THR A 417 13.30 -30.54 28.48
C THR A 417 12.31 -31.66 28.16
N ILE A 418 12.78 -32.91 28.27
CA ILE A 418 11.97 -34.12 28.14
C ILE A 418 12.16 -34.94 29.41
N THR A 419 11.05 -35.30 30.06
CA THR A 419 11.00 -36.24 31.19
C THR A 419 10.07 -37.40 30.84
N GLU A 420 9.99 -38.41 31.71
CA GLU A 420 9.08 -39.56 31.48
C GLU A 420 7.59 -39.16 31.42
N ARG A 421 7.21 -38.03 32.03
CA ARG A 421 5.82 -37.57 32.14
C ARG A 421 5.52 -36.25 31.45
N GLU A 422 6.52 -35.41 31.22
CA GLU A 422 6.33 -34.06 30.68
C GLU A 422 7.38 -33.68 29.64
N VAL A 423 6.94 -32.94 28.62
CA VAL A 423 7.80 -32.28 27.63
C VAL A 423 7.57 -30.79 27.68
N VAL A 424 8.67 -30.02 27.69
CA VAL A 424 8.66 -28.56 27.70
C VAL A 424 9.11 -28.02 26.35
N TYR A 425 8.27 -27.18 25.74
CA TYR A 425 8.54 -26.46 24.51
C TYR A 425 8.81 -24.98 24.77
N VAL A 426 9.80 -24.42 24.07
CA VAL A 426 10.05 -22.98 24.03
C VAL A 426 9.69 -22.44 22.64
N CYS A 427 8.65 -21.60 22.60
CA CYS A 427 8.11 -20.94 21.42
C CYS A 427 8.75 -19.57 21.20
N LYS A 428 8.99 -19.21 19.94
CA LYS A 428 9.62 -17.94 19.57
C LYS A 428 8.85 -16.70 20.03
N THR A 429 7.51 -16.77 20.12
CA THR A 429 6.64 -15.65 20.53
C THR A 429 5.47 -16.15 21.38
N ASP A 430 4.86 -15.24 22.16
CA ASP A 430 3.64 -15.54 22.95
C ASP A 430 2.47 -15.94 22.06
N PHE A 431 2.33 -15.29 20.89
CA PHE A 431 1.32 -15.66 19.89
C PHE A 431 1.42 -17.13 19.49
N ILE A 432 2.63 -17.63 19.22
CA ILE A 432 2.83 -19.03 18.81
C ILE A 432 2.51 -19.98 19.96
N LYS A 433 2.91 -19.62 21.19
CA LYS A 433 2.58 -20.38 22.41
C LYS A 433 1.07 -20.52 22.59
N GLU A 434 0.32 -19.42 22.53
CA GLU A 434 -1.14 -19.43 22.68
C GLU A 434 -1.82 -20.22 21.55
N TYR A 435 -1.41 -19.97 20.31
CA TYR A 435 -1.94 -20.68 19.14
C TYR A 435 -1.76 -22.20 19.21
N LEU A 436 -0.60 -22.67 19.69
CA LEU A 436 -0.35 -24.09 19.90
C LEU A 436 -1.23 -24.72 20.97
N LEU A 437 -1.34 -24.02 22.11
CA LEU A 437 -2.13 -24.48 23.24
C LEU A 437 -3.60 -24.65 22.83
N ASP A 438 -4.12 -23.71 22.05
CA ASP A 438 -5.52 -23.67 21.66
C ASP A 438 -5.88 -24.64 20.53
N HIS A 439 -4.91 -25.06 19.71
CA HIS A 439 -5.20 -25.76 18.45
C HIS A 439 -4.49 -27.10 18.25
N TYR A 440 -3.34 -27.33 18.88
CA TYR A 440 -2.48 -28.48 18.57
C TYR A 440 -1.93 -29.22 19.79
N LYS A 441 -2.24 -28.76 21.01
CA LYS A 441 -1.75 -29.39 22.25
C LYS A 441 -2.06 -30.89 22.30
N GLU A 442 -3.30 -31.26 21.99
CA GLU A 442 -3.76 -32.65 22.06
C GLU A 442 -3.13 -33.51 20.96
N ASP A 443 -2.94 -32.98 19.76
CA ASP A 443 -2.27 -33.67 18.66
C ASP A 443 -0.79 -33.93 18.97
N ILE A 444 -0.11 -32.93 19.54
CA ILE A 444 1.29 -33.05 19.97
C ILE A 444 1.40 -34.07 21.10
N LEU A 445 0.50 -34.01 22.10
CA LEU A 445 0.48 -34.98 23.19
C LEU A 445 0.20 -36.40 22.69
N TYR A 446 -0.71 -36.56 21.72
CA TYR A 446 -1.00 -37.84 21.08
C TYR A 446 0.24 -38.39 20.37
N ALA A 447 0.92 -37.58 19.57
CA ALA A 447 2.14 -37.98 18.87
C ALA A 447 3.26 -38.36 19.86
N TRP A 448 3.40 -37.61 20.96
CA TRP A 448 4.31 -37.97 22.03
C TRP A 448 3.96 -39.29 22.70
N LYS A 449 2.68 -39.58 22.94
CA LYS A 449 2.27 -40.86 23.54
C LYS A 449 2.58 -42.07 22.66
N GLN A 450 2.73 -41.89 21.35
CA GLN A 450 3.22 -42.95 20.45
C GLN A 450 4.71 -43.24 20.63
N VAL A 451 5.48 -42.28 21.15
CA VAL A 451 6.94 -42.37 21.34
C VAL A 451 7.28 -42.66 22.80
N CYS A 452 6.60 -42.01 23.74
CA CYS A 452 6.72 -42.13 25.18
C CYS A 452 5.30 -42.36 25.79
N PRO A 453 4.85 -43.62 25.96
CA PRO A 453 3.50 -43.92 26.43
C PRO A 453 3.16 -43.39 27.81
N SER A 454 4.18 -43.15 28.65
CA SER A 454 4.06 -42.58 29.99
C SER A 454 3.90 -41.05 30.01
N LEU A 455 3.97 -40.39 28.86
CA LEU A 455 3.86 -38.93 28.80
C LEU A 455 2.43 -38.47 29.11
N GLU A 456 2.31 -37.61 30.10
CA GLU A 456 1.04 -37.09 30.60
C GLU A 456 0.76 -35.66 30.13
N ASN A 457 1.80 -34.86 29.88
CA ASN A 457 1.64 -33.43 29.63
C ASN A 457 2.65 -32.82 28.66
N CYS A 458 2.21 -31.78 27.95
CA CYS A 458 3.05 -30.92 27.12
C CYS A 458 2.91 -29.46 27.59
N ILE A 459 4.03 -28.86 27.98
CA ILE A 459 4.11 -27.51 28.52
C ILE A 459 4.73 -26.59 27.45
N PHE A 460 4.13 -25.42 27.24
CA PHE A 460 4.60 -24.45 26.25
C PHE A 460 4.93 -23.12 26.91
N HIS A 461 6.16 -22.65 26.71
CA HIS A 461 6.63 -21.33 27.15
C HIS A 461 6.97 -20.45 25.96
N SER A 462 6.91 -19.13 26.12
CA SER A 462 7.52 -18.21 25.15
C SER A 462 8.93 -17.87 25.60
N ILE A 463 9.83 -17.53 24.66
CA ILE A 463 11.21 -17.09 24.98
C ILE A 463 11.22 -15.99 26.05
N ARG A 464 10.26 -15.06 25.99
CA ARG A 464 10.17 -13.94 26.94
C ARG A 464 9.87 -14.41 28.37
N ASN A 465 8.96 -15.37 28.54
CA ASN A 465 8.57 -15.89 29.85
C ASN A 465 9.55 -16.95 30.38
N TYR A 466 10.24 -17.64 29.49
CA TYR A 466 11.22 -18.68 29.84
C TYR A 466 12.51 -18.07 30.41
N ALA A 467 12.98 -16.95 29.86
CA ALA A 467 14.16 -16.23 30.37
C ALA A 467 13.96 -15.71 31.80
N SER A 468 12.79 -15.12 32.09
CA SER A 468 12.43 -14.66 33.44
C SER A 468 12.32 -15.80 34.46
N ARG A 469 11.91 -17.00 34.04
CA ARG A 469 11.83 -18.18 34.91
C ARG A 469 13.20 -18.75 35.26
N LEU A 470 14.14 -18.78 34.32
CA LEU A 470 15.53 -19.18 34.58
C LEU A 470 16.25 -18.20 35.52
N GLU A 471 15.95 -16.90 35.41
CA GLU A 471 16.43 -15.89 36.37
C GLU A 471 15.86 -16.10 37.77
N GLU A 472 14.59 -16.46 37.91
CA GLU A 472 13.98 -16.80 39.22
C GLU A 472 14.50 -18.12 39.82
N GLU A 473 14.69 -19.17 39.01
CA GLU A 473 15.21 -20.47 39.46
C GLU A 473 16.71 -20.39 39.84
N SER A 474 17.50 -19.55 39.17
CA SER A 474 18.91 -19.31 39.53
C SER A 474 19.12 -18.46 40.79
N ILE A 475 18.11 -17.67 41.19
CA ILE A 475 18.07 -16.96 42.48
C ILE A 475 17.75 -17.93 43.62
N CYS A 476 16.85 -18.91 43.39
CA CYS A 476 16.47 -19.91 44.40
C CYS A 476 17.52 -21.01 44.66
N ILE A 477 18.45 -21.25 43.72
CA ILE A 477 19.54 -22.25 43.89
C ILE A 477 20.75 -21.65 44.65
N ASN A 478 20.82 -20.31 44.76
CA ASN A 478 21.89 -19.59 45.48
C ASN A 478 21.43 -19.01 46.84
N SER A 479 20.25 -19.39 47.31
CA SER A 479 19.71 -19.12 48.66
C SER A 479 19.55 -20.42 49.43
#